data_AF-A0A511R2X4-F1
#
_entry.id   AF-A0A511R2X4-F1
#
_cell.length_a   1.000
_cell.length_b   1.000
_cell.length_c   1.000
_cell.angle_alpha   90.00
_cell.angle_beta   90.00
_cell.angle_gamma   90.00
#
_symmetry.space_group_name_H-M   'P 1'
#
loop_
_entity.id
_entity.type
_entity.pdbx_description
1 polymer ?
#
loop_
_entity_poly.entity_id
_entity_poly.type
_entity_poly.pdbx_seq_one_letter_code
_entity_poly.pdbx_strand_id
1 'polypeptide(L)'
;MSAPLRWSALEARLPLHELPAFHRAFLRQHRPELKPDTLPLRRVQQYVSQTLYALVKEGKARRVGEDFELEAEQIPPPYRELGANLD
;
A
#
# COMPACT_ATOMS: atom_id res chain seq x y z
N MET A 1 -4.74 19.06 0.19
CA MET A 1 -4.35 17.87 -0.58
C MET A 1 -3.10 17.34 0.11
N SER A 2 -3.15 16.15 0.70
CA SER A 2 -1.97 15.56 1.33
C SER A 2 -0.94 15.18 0.26
N ALA A 3 0.34 15.31 0.56
CA ALA A 3 1.39 14.94 -0.38
C ALA A 3 1.33 13.43 -0.70
N PRO A 4 1.61 13.04 -1.96
CA PRO A 4 1.65 11.63 -2.32
C PRO A 4 2.81 10.91 -1.60
N LEU A 5 2.55 9.68 -1.17
CA LEU A 5 3.44 8.88 -0.34
C LEU A 5 4.13 7.80 -1.16
N ARG A 6 5.44 7.65 -1.00
CA ARG A 6 6.23 6.58 -1.61
C ARG A 6 5.96 5.26 -0.92
N TRP A 7 5.56 4.24 -1.67
CA TRP A 7 5.27 2.91 -1.16
C TRP A 7 6.48 2.30 -0.44
N SER A 8 7.65 2.32 -1.08
CA SER A 8 8.89 1.84 -0.47
C SER A 8 9.26 2.57 0.82
N ALA A 9 9.00 3.89 0.91
CA ALA A 9 9.27 4.67 2.12
C ALA A 9 8.33 4.29 3.27
N LEU A 10 7.07 3.97 2.98
CA LEU A 10 6.14 3.44 3.98
C LEU A 10 6.59 2.07 4.49
N GLU A 11 6.97 1.16 3.59
CA GLU A 11 7.50 -0.15 3.98
C GLU A 11 8.77 -0.04 4.82
N ALA A 12 9.70 0.85 4.45
CA ALA A 12 10.96 1.04 5.16
C ALA A 12 10.78 1.61 6.59
N ARG A 13 9.66 2.30 6.86
CA ARG A 13 9.34 2.84 8.19
C ARG A 13 8.71 1.82 9.12
N LEU A 14 8.20 0.72 8.57
CA LEU A 14 7.54 -0.32 9.36
C LEU A 14 8.56 -1.33 9.88
N PRO A 15 8.40 -1.79 11.14
CA PRO A 15 9.08 -3.01 11.58
C PRO A 15 8.76 -4.17 10.63
N LEU A 16 9.75 -5.01 10.33
CA LEU A 16 9.59 -6.12 9.37
C LEU A 16 8.43 -7.07 9.70
N HIS A 17 8.11 -7.24 10.99
CA HIS A 17 7.00 -8.09 11.44
C HIS A 17 5.62 -7.47 11.18
N GLU A 18 5.54 -6.14 10.97
CA GLU A 18 4.29 -5.43 10.65
C GLU A 18 3.99 -5.37 9.14
N LEU A 19 5.00 -5.54 8.28
CA LEU A 19 4.83 -5.51 6.82
C LEU A 19 3.70 -6.43 6.31
N PRO A 20 3.56 -7.69 6.78
CA PRO A 20 2.43 -8.53 6.39
C PRO A 20 1.06 -7.96 6.79
N ALA A 21 0.96 -7.31 7.94
CA ALA A 21 -0.29 -6.72 8.43
C ALA A 21 -0.66 -5.49 7.59
N PHE A 22 0.34 -4.66 7.26
CA PHE A 22 0.19 -3.52 6.35
C PHE A 22 -0.31 -3.96 4.96
N HIS A 23 0.36 -4.95 4.35
CA HIS A 23 -0.05 -5.47 3.04
C HIS A 23 -1.47 -6.03 3.03
N ARG A 24 -1.86 -6.75 4.08
CA ARG A 24 -3.23 -7.28 4.21
C ARG A 24 -4.25 -6.16 4.41
N ALA A 25 -3.94 -5.14 5.20
CA ALA A 25 -4.80 -3.98 5.37
C ALA A 25 -4.99 -3.23 4.04
N PHE A 26 -3.92 -3.08 3.27
CA PHE A 26 -3.98 -2.46 1.94
C PHE A 26 -4.88 -3.26 0.99
N LEU A 27 -4.75 -4.58 0.98
CA LEU A 27 -5.63 -5.43 0.18
C LEU A 27 -7.09 -5.39 0.64
N ARG A 28 -7.37 -5.34 1.96
CA ARG A 28 -8.75 -5.21 2.45
C ARG A 28 -9.42 -3.92 1.95
N GLN A 29 -8.66 -2.83 1.87
CA GLN A 29 -9.18 -1.54 1.40
C GLN A 29 -9.49 -1.55 -0.11
N HIS A 30 -8.59 -2.11 -0.93
CA HIS A 30 -8.67 -2.02 -2.39
C HIS A 30 -9.29 -3.23 -3.08
N ARG A 31 -9.34 -4.37 -2.38
CA ARG A 31 -9.87 -5.64 -2.86
C ARG A 31 -10.68 -6.33 -1.77
N PRO A 32 -11.83 -5.75 -1.35
CA PRO A 32 -12.66 -6.28 -0.27
C PRO A 32 -13.20 -7.69 -0.52
N GLU A 33 -13.23 -8.12 -1.79
CA GLU A 33 -13.60 -9.48 -2.20
C GLU A 33 -12.52 -10.53 -1.88
N LEU A 34 -11.25 -10.10 -1.73
CA LEU A 34 -10.20 -10.97 -1.23
C LEU A 34 -10.36 -11.16 0.28
N LYS A 35 -9.90 -12.31 0.79
CA LYS A 35 -9.74 -12.57 2.23
C LYS A 35 -8.25 -12.61 2.58
N PRO A 36 -7.54 -11.46 2.69
CA PRO A 36 -6.08 -11.43 2.75
C PRO A 36 -5.49 -12.19 3.94
N ASP A 37 -6.24 -12.28 5.04
CA ASP A 37 -5.83 -12.98 6.27
C ASP A 37 -5.75 -14.49 6.10
N THR A 38 -6.46 -15.07 5.14
CA THR A 38 -6.42 -16.51 4.85
C THR A 38 -5.41 -16.85 3.75
N LEU A 39 -4.78 -15.85 3.13
CA LEU A 39 -3.86 -16.06 2.02
C LEU A 39 -2.43 -16.29 2.52
N PRO A 40 -1.66 -17.17 1.86
CA PRO A 40 -0.23 -17.27 2.10
C PRO A 40 0.47 -15.97 1.69
N LEU A 41 1.54 -15.61 2.39
CA LEU A 41 2.24 -14.31 2.21
C LEU A 41 2.67 -14.04 0.77
N ARG A 42 3.16 -15.07 0.05
CA ARG A 42 3.52 -14.93 -1.36
C ARG A 42 2.34 -14.47 -2.23
N ARG A 43 1.12 -14.94 -1.94
CA ARG A 43 -0.09 -14.50 -2.66
C ARG A 43 -0.47 -13.07 -2.27
N VAL A 44 -0.36 -12.73 -0.99
CA VAL A 44 -0.57 -11.35 -0.52
C VAL A 44 0.34 -10.38 -1.29
N GLN A 45 1.65 -10.66 -1.35
CA GLN A 45 2.60 -9.82 -2.08
C GLN A 45 2.28 -9.69 -3.58
N GLN A 46 1.92 -10.80 -4.24
CA GLN A 46 1.48 -10.76 -5.64
C GLN A 46 0.27 -9.84 -5.84
N TYR A 47 -0.74 -9.94 -4.97
CA TYR A 47 -1.92 -9.09 -5.07
C TYR A 47 -1.63 -7.63 -4.72
N VAL A 48 -0.69 -7.35 -3.81
CA VAL A 48 -0.25 -5.98 -3.52
C VAL A 48 0.33 -5.35 -4.78
N SER A 49 1.28 -6.01 -5.45
CA SER A 49 1.85 -5.50 -6.70
C SER A 49 0.78 -5.29 -7.78
N GLN A 50 -0.13 -6.26 -7.97
CA GLN A 50 -1.23 -6.10 -8.93
C GLN A 50 -2.15 -4.92 -8.59
N THR A 51 -2.40 -4.67 -7.30
CA THR A 51 -3.22 -3.56 -6.84
C THR A 51 -2.53 -2.22 -7.07
N LEU A 52 -1.23 -2.12 -6.79
CA LEU A 52 -0.44 -0.92 -7.09
C LEU A 52 -0.48 -0.57 -8.59
N TYR A 53 -0.30 -1.55 -9.47
CA TYR A 53 -0.44 -1.34 -10.90
C TYR A 53 -1.87 -0.98 -11.33
N ALA A 54 -2.90 -1.53 -10.68
CA ALA A 54 -4.29 -1.16 -10.95
C ALA A 54 -4.56 0.31 -10.57
N LEU A 55 -4.11 0.75 -9.39
CA LEU A 55 -4.23 2.14 -8.95
C LEU A 55 -3.52 3.12 -9.90
N VAL A 56 -2.38 2.74 -10.47
CA VAL A 56 -1.71 3.54 -11.52
C VAL A 56 -2.59 3.67 -12.77
N LYS A 57 -3.22 2.58 -13.22
CA LYS A 57 -4.13 2.62 -14.38
C LYS A 57 -5.39 3.45 -14.11
N GLU A 58 -5.83 3.49 -12.86
CA GLU A 58 -6.97 4.29 -12.41
C GLU A 58 -6.62 5.77 -12.15
N GLY A 59 -5.35 6.16 -12.28
CA GLY A 59 -4.88 7.52 -12.00
C GLY A 59 -4.83 7.89 -10.51
N LYS A 60 -4.92 6.91 -9.61
CA LYS A 60 -4.87 7.08 -8.14
C LYS A 60 -3.47 6.88 -7.55
N ALA A 61 -2.52 6.49 -8.39
CA ALA A 61 -1.12 6.33 -8.06
C ALA A 61 -0.27 6.70 -9.27
N ARG A 62 1.02 6.98 -9.05
CA ARG A 62 2.01 7.16 -10.11
C ARG A 62 3.12 6.14 -9.95
N ARG A 63 3.54 5.54 -11.06
CA ARG A 63 4.76 4.73 -11.08
C ARG A 63 5.97 5.66 -11.18
N VAL A 64 6.97 5.47 -10.33
CA VAL A 64 8.21 6.22 -10.38
C VAL A 64 9.40 5.27 -10.30
N GLY A 65 10.02 5.01 -11.45
CA GLY A 65 11.02 3.96 -11.58
C GLY A 65 10.44 2.58 -11.24
N GLU A 66 11.03 1.94 -10.24
CA GLU A 66 10.57 0.65 -9.70
C GLU A 66 9.61 0.78 -8.50
N ASP A 67 9.29 2.01 -8.10
CA ASP A 67 8.44 2.31 -6.94
C ASP A 67 7.09 2.94 -7.35
N PHE A 68 6.23 3.19 -6.36
CA PHE A 68 4.91 3.79 -6.51
C PHE A 68 4.74 4.98 -5.56
N GLU A 69 4.15 6.05 -6.08
CA GLU A 69 3.60 7.16 -5.29
C GLU A 69 2.09 7.01 -5.23
N LEU A 70 1.52 7.02 -4.04
CA LEU A 70 0.08 6.90 -3.81
C LEU A 70 -0.44 8.14 -3.12
N GLU A 71 -1.65 8.58 -3.48
CA GLU A 71 -2.38 9.55 -2.67
C GLU A 71 -2.63 8.97 -1.27
N ALA A 72 -2.61 9.81 -0.24
CA ALA A 72 -2.72 9.37 1.17
C ALA A 72 -4.00 8.55 1.43
N GLU A 73 -5.09 8.87 0.73
CA GLU A 73 -6.37 8.17 0.81
C GLU A 73 -6.27 6.70 0.37
N GLN A 74 -5.31 6.36 -0.49
CA GLN A 74 -5.07 4.99 -0.93
C GLN A 74 -4.25 4.17 0.08
N ILE A 75 -3.73 4.80 1.14
CA ILE A 75 -3.05 4.10 2.23
C ILE A 75 -4.07 3.79 3.35
N PRO A 76 -4.12 2.53 3.83
CA PRO A 76 -5.03 2.13 4.89
C PRO A 76 -4.66 2.77 6.23
N PRO A 77 -5.62 3.22 7.05
CA PRO A 77 -5.38 3.52 8.45
C PRO A 77 -4.89 2.26 9.22
N PRO A 78 -4.03 2.40 10.25
CA PRO A 78 -3.41 3.64 10.73
C PRO A 78 -2.17 4.08 9.90
N TYR A 79 -1.75 3.28 8.92
CA TYR A 79 -0.48 3.48 8.19
C TYR A 79 -0.40 4.79 7.39
N ARG A 80 -1.54 5.43 7.10
CA ARG A 80 -1.59 6.75 6.47
C ARG A 80 -0.84 7.81 7.28
N GLU A 81 -0.90 7.73 8.61
CA GLU A 81 -0.28 8.70 9.51
C GLU A 81 1.26 8.61 9.51
N LEU A 82 1.80 7.45 9.10
CA LEU A 82 3.25 7.30 8.90
C LEU A 82 3.76 8.21 7.78
N GLY A 83 2.94 8.48 6.78
CA GLY A 83 3.29 9.38 5.69
C GLY A 83 3.03 10.87 5.97
N ALA A 84 2.08 11.18 6.86
CA ALA A 84 1.66 12.55 7.13
C ALA A 84 2.67 13.40 7.93
N ASN A 85 3.66 12.77 8.59
CA ASN A 85 4.71 13.48 9.33
C ASN A 85 5.87 13.98 8.43
N LEU A 86 5.57 14.45 7.21
CA LEU A 86 6.56 14.92 6.24
C LEU A 86 6.43 16.42 5.90
N ASP A 87 5.70 17.19 6.72
CA ASP A 87 5.70 18.67 6.66
C ASP A 87 6.71 19.26 7.65
#